data_AF-A0A944HGG0-F1
#
_entry.id   AF-A0A944HGG0-F1
#
_cell.length_a   1.000
_cell.length_b   1.000
_cell.length_c   1.000
_cell.angle_alpha   90.00
_cell.angle_beta   90.00
_cell.angle_gamma   90.00
#
_symmetry.space_group_name_H-M   'P 1'
#
loop_
_entity.id
_entity.type
_entity.pdbx_description
1 polymer ?
#
loop_
_entity_poly.entity_id
_entity_poly.type
_entity_poly.pdbx_seq_one_letter_code
_entity_poly.pdbx_strand_id
1 'polypeptide(L)'
;MSNSQYSSGDSASSASRATRLIATCRHALAQSPSTENILTEALEAQALVQAIGGALAVTGPADLRGGARGLAEAGSRGCGVIDRDAAVWATRVPRAAMLTGVSDLARTLEALAGLLGDVGIALVGVAMVTDDESVYWQCIEAIDAADESSGLVRGLLRRLADLDRESLTWGAGGS
;
A
#
# COMPACT_ATOMS: atom_id res chain seq x y z
N MET A 1 -41.88 0.01 3.95
CA MET A 1 -41.62 1.27 3.23
C MET A 1 -40.33 1.86 3.80
N SER A 2 -39.19 1.19 3.61
CA SER A 2 -38.21 1.40 2.53
C SER A 2 -37.63 2.81 2.52
N ASN A 3 -36.52 3.00 3.24
CA ASN A 3 -35.65 4.16 3.08
C ASN A 3 -34.37 3.66 2.40
N SER A 4 -34.33 3.77 1.06
CA SER A 4 -33.24 3.27 0.20
C SER A 4 -32.68 4.44 -0.61
N GLN A 5 -32.08 5.41 0.10
CA GLN A 5 -31.46 6.60 -0.49
C GLN A 5 -30.10 6.96 0.15
N TYR A 6 -29.37 5.95 0.64
CA TYR A 6 -27.99 6.11 1.14
C TYR A 6 -27.11 5.02 0.51
N SER A 7 -26.74 5.18 -0.78
CA SER A 7 -25.75 4.27 -1.39
C SER A 7 -24.99 4.85 -2.58
N SER A 8 -25.48 5.90 -3.24
CA SER A 8 -24.84 6.39 -4.48
C SER A 8 -23.78 7.48 -4.29
N GLY A 9 -23.66 8.10 -3.11
CA GLY A 9 -22.69 9.18 -2.84
C GLY A 9 -21.32 8.71 -2.30
N ASP A 10 -21.27 7.53 -1.66
CA ASP A 10 -20.07 7.06 -0.95
C ASP A 10 -19.07 6.32 -1.85
N SER A 11 -19.57 5.74 -2.94
CA SER A 11 -18.76 4.97 -3.90
C SER A 11 -17.77 5.85 -4.66
N ALA A 12 -18.16 7.08 -5.02
CA ALA A 12 -17.27 8.07 -5.66
C ALA A 12 -16.31 8.77 -4.67
N SER A 13 -16.71 8.88 -3.39
CA SER A 13 -15.87 9.40 -2.31
C SER A 13 -14.75 8.40 -1.94
N SER A 14 -15.08 7.11 -1.91
CA SER A 14 -14.13 6.01 -1.71
C SER A 14 -13.28 5.70 -2.95
N ALA A 15 -13.76 6.01 -4.17
CA ALA A 15 -13.00 5.94 -5.44
C ALA A 15 -11.60 6.55 -5.38
N SER A 16 -11.46 7.59 -4.56
CA SER A 16 -10.30 8.47 -4.51
C SER A 16 -9.58 8.45 -3.17
N ARG A 17 -10.05 7.69 -2.17
CA ARG A 17 -9.51 7.79 -0.80
C ARG A 17 -8.20 7.03 -0.63
N ALA A 18 -8.10 5.79 -1.13
CA ALA A 18 -6.87 5.01 -1.05
C ALA A 18 -5.71 5.69 -1.78
N THR A 19 -5.95 6.11 -3.03
CA THR A 19 -4.98 6.85 -3.85
C THR A 19 -4.60 8.20 -3.24
N ARG A 20 -5.53 8.92 -2.61
CA ARG A 20 -5.21 10.14 -1.83
C ARG A 20 -4.33 9.86 -0.62
N LEU A 21 -4.61 8.82 0.17
CA LEU A 21 -3.78 8.46 1.32
C LEU A 21 -2.35 8.12 0.88
N ILE A 22 -2.21 7.38 -0.22
CA ILE A 22 -0.92 7.09 -0.86
C ILE A 22 -0.23 8.39 -1.29
N ALA A 23 -0.93 9.29 -1.99
CA ALA A 23 -0.37 10.56 -2.43
C ALA A 23 0.08 11.44 -1.24
N THR A 24 -0.69 11.47 -0.16
CA THR A 24 -0.31 12.15 1.09
C THR A 24 0.94 11.54 1.70
N CYS A 25 1.07 10.22 1.69
CA CYS A 25 2.29 9.52 2.14
C CYS A 25 3.50 9.88 1.31
N ARG A 26 3.37 9.86 -0.02
CA ARG A 26 4.45 10.26 -0.94
C ARG A 26 4.87 11.71 -0.73
N HIS A 27 3.90 12.61 -0.58
CA HIS A 27 4.19 14.02 -0.33
C HIS A 27 4.93 14.22 1.00
N ALA A 28 4.45 13.60 2.08
CA ALA A 28 5.11 13.68 3.38
C ALA A 28 6.53 13.11 3.34
N LEU A 29 6.73 11.94 2.73
CA LEU A 29 8.05 11.36 2.50
C LEU A 29 8.99 12.32 1.75
N ALA A 30 8.52 12.95 0.68
CA ALA A 30 9.30 13.90 -0.11
C ALA A 30 9.63 15.21 0.64
N GLN A 31 8.88 15.53 1.69
CA GLN A 31 9.11 16.71 2.53
C GLN A 31 9.87 16.36 3.82
N SER A 32 10.17 15.08 4.08
CA SER A 32 10.82 14.64 5.31
C SER A 32 12.26 15.16 5.40
N PRO A 33 12.59 16.02 6.38
CA PRO A 33 13.92 16.61 6.51
C PRO A 33 14.90 15.73 7.30
N SER A 34 14.44 14.64 7.92
CA SER A 34 15.22 13.81 8.84
C SER A 34 15.03 12.32 8.60
N THR A 35 16.03 11.54 8.98
CA THR A 35 16.00 10.07 8.99
C THR A 35 14.77 9.50 9.71
N GLU A 36 14.46 10.01 10.90
CA GLU A 36 13.30 9.55 11.69
C GLU A 36 11.97 9.77 10.95
N ASN A 37 11.83 10.90 10.25
CA ASN A 37 10.64 11.19 9.46
C ASN A 37 10.56 10.27 8.24
N ILE A 38 11.69 9.94 7.60
CA ILE A 38 11.73 8.98 6.49
C ILE A 38 11.32 7.59 6.97
N LEU A 39 11.86 7.11 8.10
CA LEU A 39 11.50 5.81 8.68
C LEU A 39 10.02 5.76 9.08
N THR A 40 9.49 6.85 9.65
CA THR A 40 8.06 6.96 9.99
C THR A 40 7.17 6.86 8.74
N GLU A 41 7.54 7.56 7.66
CA GLU A 41 6.76 7.53 6.42
C GLU A 41 6.91 6.19 5.67
N ALA A 42 8.04 5.50 5.80
CA ALA A 42 8.21 4.12 5.33
C ALA A 42 7.29 3.14 6.09
N LEU A 43 7.18 3.31 7.41
CA LEU A 43 6.27 2.52 8.24
C LEU A 43 4.79 2.75 7.87
N GLU A 44 4.42 4.00 7.59
CA GLU A 44 3.08 4.33 7.07
C GLU A 44 2.81 3.71 5.71
N ALA A 45 3.80 3.67 4.82
CA ALA A 45 3.66 3.01 3.54
C ALA A 45 3.39 1.50 3.72
N GLN A 46 4.08 0.83 4.64
CA GLN A 46 3.84 -0.57 4.97
C GLN A 46 2.46 -0.80 5.61
N ALA A 47 2.00 0.13 6.46
CA ALA A 47 0.65 0.08 7.00
C ALA A 47 -0.41 0.21 5.89
N LEU A 48 -0.17 1.07 4.88
CA LEU A 48 -1.04 1.19 3.71
C LEU A 48 -1.04 -0.08 2.86
N VAL A 49 0.12 -0.71 2.64
CA VAL A 49 0.23 -2.02 1.99
C VAL A 49 -0.64 -3.05 2.71
N GLN A 50 -0.49 -3.15 4.03
CA GLN A 50 -1.25 -4.09 4.86
C GLN A 50 -2.77 -3.85 4.74
N ALA A 51 -3.20 -2.59 4.90
CA ALA A 51 -4.61 -2.23 4.87
C ALA A 51 -5.25 -2.46 3.49
N ILE A 52 -4.55 -2.12 2.41
CA ILE A 52 -5.02 -2.33 1.04
C ILE A 52 -5.09 -3.84 0.72
N GLY A 53 -4.03 -4.60 1.05
CA GLY A 53 -4.02 -6.05 0.88
C GLY A 53 -5.16 -6.72 1.66
N GLY A 54 -5.37 -6.32 2.91
CA GLY A 54 -6.45 -6.83 3.76
C GLY A 54 -7.84 -6.51 3.20
N ALA A 55 -8.06 -5.28 2.74
CA ALA A 55 -9.30 -4.89 2.09
C ALA A 55 -9.57 -5.77 0.85
N LEU A 56 -8.57 -5.94 -0.02
CA LEU A 56 -8.68 -6.74 -1.24
C LEU A 56 -8.86 -8.24 -0.99
N ALA A 57 -8.27 -8.77 0.08
CA ALA A 57 -8.47 -10.16 0.49
C ALA A 57 -9.92 -10.45 0.87
N VAL A 58 -10.66 -9.43 1.35
CA VAL A 58 -12.07 -9.54 1.76
C VAL A 58 -13.01 -9.19 0.61
N THR A 59 -12.82 -8.04 -0.03
CA THR A 59 -13.77 -7.48 -1.00
C THR A 59 -13.38 -7.70 -2.46
N GLY A 60 -12.12 -8.06 -2.73
CA GLY A 60 -11.60 -8.20 -4.09
C GLY A 60 -12.08 -9.45 -4.83
N PRO A 61 -11.84 -9.51 -6.15
CA PRO A 61 -12.11 -10.69 -6.99
C PRO A 61 -11.47 -11.95 -6.42
N ALA A 62 -12.17 -13.09 -6.50
CA ALA A 62 -11.74 -14.34 -5.88
C ALA A 62 -10.32 -14.75 -6.32
N ASP A 63 -10.01 -14.59 -7.60
CA ASP A 63 -8.70 -14.84 -8.21
C ASP A 63 -7.55 -14.03 -7.62
N LEU A 64 -7.85 -12.86 -7.03
CA LEU A 64 -6.86 -11.96 -6.46
C LEU A 64 -6.70 -12.12 -4.95
N ARG A 65 -7.64 -12.78 -4.26
CA ARG A 65 -7.64 -12.85 -2.78
C ARG A 65 -6.40 -13.53 -2.21
N GLY A 66 -5.87 -14.55 -2.88
CA GLY A 66 -4.63 -15.22 -2.45
C GLY A 66 -3.43 -14.27 -2.43
N GLY A 67 -3.20 -13.58 -3.56
CA GLY A 67 -2.14 -12.58 -3.66
C GLY A 67 -2.36 -11.37 -2.74
N ALA A 68 -3.62 -10.96 -2.53
CA ALA A 68 -3.97 -9.87 -1.64
C ALA A 68 -3.68 -10.20 -0.16
N ARG A 69 -3.87 -11.46 0.27
CA ARG A 69 -3.45 -11.92 1.60
C ARG A 69 -1.94 -11.88 1.75
N GLY A 70 -1.21 -12.37 0.75
CA GLY A 70 0.25 -12.27 0.73
C GLY A 70 0.73 -10.82 0.85
N LEU A 71 0.07 -9.90 0.14
CA LEU A 71 0.35 -8.46 0.25
C LEU A 71 0.08 -7.92 1.67
N ALA A 72 -1.04 -8.33 2.28
CA ALA A 72 -1.38 -7.92 3.65
C ALA A 72 -0.34 -8.41 4.67
N GLU A 73 0.11 -9.67 4.52
CA GLU A 73 1.11 -10.29 5.37
C GLU A 73 2.48 -9.62 5.22
N ALA A 74 2.90 -9.32 3.98
CA ALA A 74 4.14 -8.60 3.70
C ALA A 74 4.16 -7.22 4.37
N GLY A 75 3.06 -6.44 4.23
CA GLY A 75 2.93 -5.14 4.90
C GLY A 75 3.02 -5.23 6.42
N SER A 76 2.40 -6.26 7.03
CA SER A 76 2.48 -6.49 8.48
C SER A 76 3.90 -6.80 8.96
N ARG A 77 4.69 -7.54 8.16
CA ARG A 77 6.10 -7.84 8.45
C ARG A 77 6.94 -6.57 8.36
N GLY A 78 6.76 -5.77 7.31
CA GLY A 78 7.42 -4.47 7.16
C GLY A 78 7.13 -3.53 8.33
N CYS A 79 5.94 -3.62 8.93
CA CYS A 79 5.61 -2.85 10.13
C CYS A 79 6.21 -3.37 11.45
N GLY A 80 6.80 -4.58 11.45
CA GLY A 80 7.47 -5.18 12.61
C GLY A 80 8.99 -5.08 12.57
N VAL A 81 9.53 -4.72 11.40
CA VAL A 81 10.96 -4.51 11.13
C VAL A 81 11.45 -3.16 11.69
N ILE A 82 10.69 -2.10 11.44
CA ILE A 82 11.02 -0.77 11.95
C ILE A 82 10.64 -0.74 13.43
N ASP A 83 11.59 -0.37 14.29
CA ASP A 83 11.37 -0.30 15.73
C ASP A 83 10.12 0.54 16.05
N ARG A 84 9.05 -0.16 16.41
CA ARG A 84 7.74 0.42 16.68
C ARG A 84 7.73 1.18 18.02
N ASP A 85 8.78 1.01 18.85
CA ASP A 85 8.98 1.74 20.10
C ASP A 85 9.56 3.14 19.88
N ALA A 86 9.84 3.54 18.63
CA ALA A 86 9.95 4.95 18.30
C ALA A 86 8.64 5.64 18.72
N ALA A 87 8.66 6.33 19.87
CA ALA A 87 7.51 6.89 20.57
C ALA A 87 6.57 7.76 19.69
N VAL A 88 7.09 8.23 18.56
CA VAL A 88 6.37 8.97 17.52
C VAL A 88 5.30 8.11 16.82
N TRP A 89 5.56 6.83 16.56
CA TRP A 89 4.59 5.95 15.91
C TRP A 89 3.49 5.48 16.87
N ALA A 90 3.87 5.12 18.10
CA ALA A 90 2.92 4.62 19.11
C ALA A 90 1.81 5.62 19.47
N THR A 91 2.03 6.92 19.22
CA THR A 91 1.06 8.00 19.48
C THR A 91 0.25 8.43 18.25
N ARG A 92 0.60 7.95 17.05
CA ARG A 92 -0.07 8.33 15.79
C ARG A 92 -1.06 7.25 15.37
N VAL A 93 -2.26 7.66 15.00
CA VAL A 93 -3.18 6.78 14.27
C VAL A 93 -2.66 6.65 12.83
N PRO A 94 -2.30 5.44 12.35
CA PRO A 94 -1.80 5.27 10.99
C PRO A 94 -2.80 5.79 9.97
N ARG A 95 -2.33 6.46 8.91
CA ARG A 95 -3.22 6.90 7.80
C ARG A 95 -3.95 5.73 7.17
N ALA A 96 -3.35 4.54 7.22
CA ALA A 96 -3.96 3.29 6.82
C ALA A 96 -5.27 2.96 7.56
N ALA A 97 -5.42 3.38 8.82
CA ALA A 97 -6.68 3.20 9.58
C ALA A 97 -7.84 4.02 9.02
N MET A 98 -7.55 5.04 8.19
CA MET A 98 -8.56 5.84 7.51
C MET A 98 -9.06 5.19 6.21
N LEU A 99 -8.54 4.02 5.82
CA LEU A 99 -8.97 3.29 4.63
C LEU A 99 -10.35 2.67 4.85
N THR A 100 -11.33 3.13 4.07
CA THR A 100 -12.72 2.62 4.13
C THR A 100 -13.08 1.69 2.98
N GLY A 101 -12.20 1.57 1.98
CA GLY A 101 -12.40 0.70 0.82
C GLY A 101 -11.41 0.98 -0.30
N VAL A 102 -11.38 0.07 -1.27
CA VAL A 102 -10.61 0.15 -2.52
C VAL A 102 -11.58 -0.07 -3.69
N SER A 103 -11.44 0.74 -4.72
CA SER A 103 -12.52 1.05 -5.66
C SER A 103 -11.98 1.05 -7.10
N ASP A 104 -10.95 1.84 -7.38
CA ASP A 104 -10.11 1.70 -8.58
C ASP A 104 -8.88 0.85 -8.22
N LEU A 105 -9.00 -0.46 -8.45
CA LEU A 105 -7.99 -1.43 -8.04
C LEU A 105 -6.66 -1.22 -8.77
N ALA A 106 -6.71 -1.08 -10.10
CA ALA A 106 -5.53 -0.90 -10.93
C ALA A 106 -4.77 0.36 -10.50
N ARG A 107 -5.44 1.52 -10.42
CA ARG A 107 -4.76 2.75 -10.01
C ARG A 107 -4.27 2.73 -8.57
N THR A 108 -4.99 2.08 -7.67
CA THR A 108 -4.55 1.97 -6.27
C THR A 108 -3.26 1.16 -6.18
N LEU A 109 -3.19 0.04 -6.90
CA LEU A 109 -1.99 -0.80 -6.95
C LEU A 109 -0.82 -0.10 -7.65
N GLU A 110 -1.06 0.62 -8.75
CA GLU A 110 -0.03 1.44 -9.42
C GLU A 110 0.51 2.55 -8.51
N ALA A 111 -0.38 3.27 -7.83
CA ALA A 111 0.01 4.30 -6.88
C ALA A 111 0.83 3.72 -5.72
N LEU A 112 0.45 2.53 -5.23
CA LEU A 112 1.15 1.82 -4.17
C LEU A 112 2.55 1.39 -4.62
N ALA A 113 2.69 0.84 -5.83
CA ALA A 113 3.99 0.51 -6.41
C ALA A 113 4.90 1.76 -6.53
N GLY A 114 4.32 2.91 -6.91
CA GLY A 114 5.05 4.17 -6.95
C GLY A 114 5.54 4.63 -5.57
N LEU A 115 4.68 4.55 -4.55
CA LEU A 115 5.06 4.86 -3.16
C LEU A 115 6.18 3.95 -2.65
N LEU A 116 6.10 2.64 -2.91
CA LEU A 116 7.14 1.69 -2.49
C LEU A 116 8.50 1.97 -3.15
N GLY A 117 8.48 2.37 -4.43
CA GLY A 117 9.68 2.84 -5.12
C GLY A 117 10.29 4.09 -4.46
N ASP A 118 9.46 5.09 -4.15
CA ASP A 118 9.93 6.31 -3.48
C ASP A 118 10.51 6.01 -2.09
N VAL A 119 9.86 5.10 -1.32
CA VAL A 119 10.33 4.64 -0.02
C VAL A 119 11.70 3.97 -0.14
N GLY A 120 11.87 3.05 -1.10
CA GLY A 120 13.15 2.38 -1.32
C GLY A 120 14.27 3.37 -1.62
N ILE A 121 14.03 4.35 -2.49
CA ILE A 121 15.03 5.40 -2.82
C ILE A 121 15.38 6.23 -1.58
N ALA A 122 14.38 6.66 -0.81
CA ALA A 122 14.61 7.46 0.40
C ALA A 122 15.44 6.69 1.45
N LEU A 123 15.12 5.41 1.67
CA LEU A 123 15.84 4.56 2.62
C LEU A 123 17.27 4.25 2.18
N VAL A 124 17.52 4.05 0.88
CA VAL A 124 18.90 3.94 0.37
C VAL A 124 19.68 5.22 0.68
N GLY A 125 19.06 6.38 0.50
CA GLY A 125 19.66 7.67 0.86
C GLY A 125 20.07 7.75 2.34
N VAL A 126 19.19 7.29 3.24
CA VAL A 126 19.48 7.22 4.68
C VAL A 126 20.61 6.23 4.99
N ALA A 127 20.53 5.00 4.46
CA ALA A 127 21.53 3.96 4.68
C ALA A 127 22.93 4.37 4.20
N MET A 128 23.03 5.21 3.16
CA MET A 128 24.32 5.71 2.66
C MET A 128 24.99 6.74 3.58
N VAL A 129 24.23 7.47 4.39
CA VAL A 129 24.75 8.60 5.18
C VAL A 129 24.72 8.35 6.69
N THR A 130 24.04 7.30 7.13
CA THR A 130 24.00 6.94 8.55
C THR A 130 25.31 6.27 8.97
N ASP A 131 25.89 6.74 10.07
CA ASP A 131 26.99 6.06 10.76
C ASP A 131 26.48 5.11 11.87
N ASP A 132 25.16 5.09 12.11
CA ASP A 132 24.52 4.21 13.08
C ASP A 132 24.16 2.86 12.42
N GLU A 133 24.82 1.80 12.89
CA GLU A 133 24.64 0.42 12.40
C GLU A 133 23.20 -0.10 12.60
N SER A 134 22.52 0.32 13.67
CA SER A 134 21.13 -0.08 13.91
C SER A 134 20.18 0.56 12.90
N VAL A 135 20.39 1.85 12.58
CA VAL A 135 19.62 2.58 11.56
C VAL A 135 19.91 2.03 10.17
N TYR A 136 21.16 1.69 9.88
CA TYR A 136 21.53 1.03 8.63
C TYR A 136 20.74 -0.27 8.44
N TRP A 137 20.77 -1.17 9.43
CA TRP A 137 20.06 -2.45 9.33
C TRP A 137 18.55 -2.29 9.21
N GLN A 138 17.95 -1.37 9.97
CA GLN A 138 16.53 -1.03 9.83
C GLN A 138 16.19 -0.57 8.41
N CYS A 139 17.07 0.22 7.77
CA CYS A 139 16.88 0.63 6.38
C CYS A 139 16.94 -0.56 5.43
N ILE A 140 17.89 -1.47 5.58
CA ILE A 140 18.01 -2.67 4.74
C ILE A 140 16.75 -3.52 4.83
N GLU A 141 16.30 -3.83 6.04
CA GLU A 141 15.09 -4.65 6.22
C GLU A 141 13.83 -3.94 5.70
N ALA A 142 13.73 -2.61 5.85
CA ALA A 142 12.62 -1.84 5.30
C ALA A 142 12.64 -1.76 3.77
N ILE A 143 13.82 -1.72 3.15
CA ILE A 143 14.00 -1.81 1.69
C ILE A 143 13.55 -3.20 1.19
N ASP A 144 13.98 -4.27 1.85
CA ASP A 144 13.59 -5.64 1.48
C ASP A 144 12.08 -5.84 1.58
N ALA A 145 11.45 -5.34 2.65
CA ALA A 145 9.99 -5.36 2.80
C ALA A 145 9.27 -4.55 1.72
N ALA A 146 9.84 -3.43 1.28
CA ALA A 146 9.29 -2.61 0.20
C ALA A 146 9.43 -3.29 -1.17
N ASP A 147 10.54 -3.98 -1.43
CA ASP A 147 10.75 -4.74 -2.67
C ASP A 147 9.83 -5.97 -2.74
N GLU A 148 9.71 -6.74 -1.65
CA GLU A 148 8.78 -7.87 -1.56
C GLU A 148 7.33 -7.41 -1.84
N SER A 149 6.90 -6.33 -1.17
CA SER A 149 5.58 -5.73 -1.40
C SER A 149 5.40 -5.26 -2.84
N SER A 150 6.42 -4.66 -3.45
CA SER A 150 6.39 -4.22 -4.85
C SER A 150 6.25 -5.40 -5.83
N GLY A 151 6.95 -6.51 -5.56
CA GLY A 151 6.82 -7.76 -6.31
C GLY A 151 5.40 -8.31 -6.29
N LEU A 152 4.78 -8.33 -5.10
CA LEU A 152 3.40 -8.78 -4.91
C LEU A 152 2.38 -7.86 -5.61
N VAL A 153 2.54 -6.54 -5.49
CA VAL A 153 1.70 -5.56 -6.20
C VAL A 153 1.78 -5.76 -7.71
N ARG A 154 2.99 -5.93 -8.26
CA ARG A 154 3.18 -6.22 -9.69
C ARG A 154 2.52 -7.54 -10.10
N GLY A 155 2.54 -8.55 -9.23
CA GLY A 155 1.84 -9.81 -9.44
C GLY A 155 0.32 -9.64 -9.54
N LEU A 156 -0.26 -8.84 -8.64
CA LEU A 156 -1.69 -8.52 -8.64
C LEU A 156 -2.10 -7.73 -9.88
N LEU A 157 -1.30 -6.75 -10.30
CA LEU A 157 -1.54 -5.97 -11.53
C LEU A 157 -1.54 -6.85 -12.78
N ARG A 158 -0.58 -7.79 -12.90
CA ARG A 158 -0.56 -8.75 -14.01
C ARG A 158 -1.81 -9.61 -14.04
N ARG A 159 -2.20 -10.17 -12.89
CA ARG A 159 -3.40 -11.01 -12.81
C ARG A 159 -4.67 -10.23 -13.11
N LEU A 160 -4.77 -8.97 -12.69
CA LEU A 160 -5.89 -8.10 -13.03
C LEU A 160 -5.98 -7.88 -14.55
N ALA A 161 -4.86 -7.59 -15.20
CA ALA A 161 -4.82 -7.42 -16.66
C ALA A 161 -5.20 -8.70 -17.43
N ASP A 162 -4.84 -9.87 -16.90
CA ASP A 162 -5.23 -11.15 -17.49
C ASP A 162 -6.75 -11.39 -17.37
N LEU A 163 -7.35 -11.10 -16.20
CA LEU A 163 -8.80 -11.19 -16.00
C LEU A 163 -9.56 -10.24 -16.92
N ASP A 164 -9.08 -9.01 -17.08
CA ASP A 164 -9.67 -8.04 -18.01
C ASP A 164 -9.64 -8.58 -19.44
N ARG A 165 -8.52 -9.19 -19.87
CA ARG A 165 -8.40 -9.80 -21.20
C ARG A 165 -9.36 -10.99 -21.38
N GLU A 166 -9.48 -11.87 -20.39
CA GLU A 166 -10.40 -13.01 -20.40
C GLU A 166 -11.87 -12.55 -20.49
N SER A 167 -12.23 -11.46 -19.81
CA SER A 167 -13.57 -10.90 -19.90
C SER A 167 -13.91 -10.39 -21.31
N LEU A 168 -12.94 -9.82 -22.01
CA LEU A 168 -13.10 -9.30 -23.38
C LEU A 168 -13.19 -10.42 -24.42
N THR A 169 -12.44 -11.50 -24.25
CA THR A 169 -12.49 -12.64 -25.19
C THR A 169 -13.81 -13.42 -25.07
N TRP A 170 -14.37 -13.52 -23.86
CA TRP A 170 -15.67 -14.17 -23.64
C TRP A 170 -16.86 -13.32 -24.11
N GLY A 171 -16.73 -11.99 -24.08
CA GLY A 171 -17.73 -11.07 -24.62
C GLY A 171 -17.80 -11.00 -26.15
N ALA A 172 -16.72 -11.33 -26.85
CA ALA A 172 -16.64 -11.26 -28.32
C ALA A 172 -17.10 -12.53 -29.05
N GLY A 173 -17.25 -13.66 -28.35
CA GLY A 173 -17.62 -14.96 -28.94
C GLY A 173 -19.12 -15.31 -28.86
N GLY A 174 -19.94 -14.44 -28.29
CA GLY A 174 -21.39 -14.64 -28.10
C GLY A 174 -22.21 -13.57 -28.82
N SER A 175 -22.30 -13.62 -30.15
CA SER A 175 -23.29 -12.91 -30.96
C SER A 175 -23.57 -13.66 -32.25
#